data_AF-A0A6C0H2A1-F1
#
_entry.id   AF-A0A6C0H2A1-F1
#
_cell.length_a   1.000
_cell.length_b   1.000
_cell.length_c   1.000
_cell.angle_alpha   90.00
_cell.angle_beta   90.00
_cell.angle_gamma   90.00
#
_symmetry.space_group_name_H-M   'P 1'
#
loop_
_entity.id
_entity.type
_entity.pdbx_description
1 polymer ?
#
loop_
_entity_poly.entity_id
_entity_poly.type
_entity_poly.pdbx_seq_one_letter_code
_entity_poly.pdbx_strand_id
1 'polypeptide(L)'
;MDILYYSNYCKHSQKLVQTLVKGNLSDKISFVCIDKRKHDAKTNQTFIILENGSKVVLPPNLHSVPALLLIKNNYKLVLGDEILKHFHPLLKQQSEMAVRFNGEPQGYHLGGFSSGTNIVSEQYTYYNMTPDELSAKGRGGNRQMYNYVSATEDLSFINTPPDNYRPDKLSTNVTIDNLQQKRLDEIKQVGGQSHPVLGQGI
;
A
#
# COMPACT_ATOMS: atom_id res chain seq x y z
N MET A 1 17.55 2.80 -34.48
CA MET A 1 17.44 1.62 -33.61
C MET A 1 18.83 1.10 -33.36
N ASP A 2 19.16 0.71 -32.14
CA ASP A 2 20.36 -0.10 -31.87
C ASP A 2 19.97 -1.59 -31.88
N ILE A 3 20.91 -2.49 -32.15
CA ILE A 3 20.63 -3.94 -32.23
C ILE A 3 21.26 -4.64 -31.04
N LEU A 4 20.47 -5.34 -30.24
CA LEU A 4 20.95 -6.17 -29.15
C LEU A 4 20.96 -7.64 -29.58
N TYR A 5 22.15 -8.21 -29.63
CA TYR A 5 22.35 -9.64 -29.81
C TYR A 5 22.33 -10.32 -28.44
N TYR A 6 21.43 -11.30 -28.30
CA TYR A 6 21.26 -12.08 -27.07
C TYR A 6 21.13 -13.57 -27.37
N SER A 7 21.27 -14.39 -26.34
CA SER A 7 21.11 -15.84 -26.39
C SER A 7 20.28 -16.28 -25.19
N ASN A 8 19.35 -17.23 -25.41
CA ASN A 8 18.52 -17.74 -24.33
C ASN A 8 19.28 -18.66 -23.38
N TYR A 9 20.43 -19.20 -23.79
CA TYR A 9 21.26 -20.09 -22.96
C TYR A 9 22.19 -19.33 -22.01
N CYS A 10 22.30 -18.00 -22.16
CA CYS A 10 23.18 -17.17 -21.34
C CYS A 10 22.42 -16.44 -20.24
N LYS A 11 22.75 -16.72 -18.97
CA LYS A 11 22.12 -16.08 -17.79
C LYS A 11 22.32 -14.55 -17.77
N HIS A 12 23.50 -14.07 -18.18
CA HIS A 12 23.78 -12.64 -18.26
C HIS A 12 22.88 -11.94 -19.28
N SER A 13 22.64 -12.60 -20.42
CA SER A 13 21.75 -12.09 -21.47
C SER A 13 20.30 -12.02 -21.00
N GLN A 14 19.82 -13.07 -20.33
CA GLN A 14 18.46 -13.09 -19.77
C GLN A 14 18.25 -11.95 -18.76
N LYS A 15 19.19 -11.77 -17.82
CA LYS A 15 19.12 -10.68 -16.83
C LYS A 15 19.10 -9.30 -17.49
N LEU A 16 19.93 -9.12 -18.52
CA LEU A 16 20.03 -7.86 -19.24
C LEU A 16 18.75 -7.56 -20.05
N VAL A 17 18.21 -8.53 -20.78
CA VAL A 17 16.96 -8.40 -21.52
C VAL A 17 15.80 -8.06 -20.57
N GLN A 18 15.68 -8.76 -19.43
CA GLN A 18 14.65 -8.45 -18.42
C GLN A 18 14.77 -7.01 -17.89
N THR A 19 15.99 -6.53 -17.68
CA THR A 19 16.24 -5.17 -17.18
C THR A 19 15.85 -4.12 -18.24
N LEU A 20 16.19 -4.35 -19.51
CA LEU A 20 15.86 -3.45 -20.61
C LEU A 20 14.35 -3.39 -20.90
N VAL A 21 13.66 -4.53 -20.81
CA VAL A 21 12.20 -4.59 -20.99
C VAL A 21 11.49 -3.83 -19.86
N LYS A 22 11.91 -4.02 -18.60
CA LYS A 22 11.39 -3.24 -17.46
C LYS A 22 11.62 -1.73 -17.60
N GLY A 23 12.69 -1.35 -18.29
CA GLY A 23 13.00 0.05 -18.61
C GLY A 23 12.19 0.65 -19.76
N ASN A 24 11.24 -0.07 -20.37
CA ASN A 24 10.51 0.37 -21.58
C ASN A 24 11.43 0.82 -22.73
N LEU A 25 12.57 0.16 -22.91
CA LEU A 25 13.53 0.46 -24.00
C LEU A 25 13.26 -0.35 -25.28
N SER A 26 12.11 -1.02 -25.37
CA SER A 26 11.69 -1.82 -26.53
C SER A 26 11.68 -1.04 -27.83
N ASP A 27 11.33 0.24 -27.77
CA ASP A 27 11.10 1.04 -28.98
C ASP A 27 12.41 1.57 -29.59
N LYS A 28 13.51 1.53 -28.83
CA LYS A 28 14.83 2.02 -29.25
C LYS A 28 15.76 0.90 -29.70
N ILE A 29 15.48 -0.33 -29.26
CA ILE A 29 16.37 -1.49 -29.39
C ILE A 29 15.66 -2.60 -30.15
N SER A 30 16.32 -3.13 -31.18
CA SER A 30 15.90 -4.35 -31.86
C SER A 30 16.58 -5.55 -31.21
N PHE A 31 15.79 -6.54 -30.77
CA PHE A 31 16.29 -7.75 -30.11
C PHE A 31 16.48 -8.87 -31.15
N VAL A 32 17.71 -9.37 -31.26
CA VAL A 32 18.08 -10.46 -32.17
C VAL A 32 18.64 -11.63 -31.37
N CYS A 33 17.96 -12.78 -31.44
CA CYS A 33 18.42 -14.02 -30.83
C CYS A 33 19.43 -14.72 -31.74
N ILE A 34 20.61 -15.05 -31.22
CA ILE A 34 21.68 -15.69 -32.01
C ILE A 34 21.77 -17.21 -31.85
N ASP A 35 20.79 -17.82 -31.17
CA ASP A 35 20.79 -19.26 -30.88
C ASP A 35 20.69 -20.10 -32.17
N LYS A 36 19.86 -19.66 -33.12
CA LYS A 36 19.67 -20.31 -34.42
C LYS A 36 20.67 -19.74 -35.44
N ARG A 37 21.95 -20.10 -35.31
CA ARG A 37 22.98 -19.74 -36.29
C ARG A 37 23.36 -20.90 -37.19
N LYS A 38 23.53 -20.63 -38.49
CA LYS A 38 23.99 -21.59 -39.50
C LYS A 38 25.22 -21.03 -40.21
N HIS A 39 26.28 -21.84 -40.24
CA HIS A 39 27.46 -21.53 -41.04
C HIS A 39 27.20 -21.92 -42.50
N ASP A 40 27.36 -20.99 -43.43
CA ASP A 40 27.28 -21.28 -44.85
C ASP A 40 28.68 -21.59 -45.40
N ALA A 41 28.89 -22.83 -45.85
CA ALA A 41 30.17 -23.31 -46.35
C ALA A 41 30.62 -22.62 -47.66
N LYS A 42 29.71 -21.95 -48.37
CA LYS A 42 30.03 -21.28 -49.64
C LYS A 42 30.61 -19.87 -49.45
N THR A 43 30.18 -19.17 -48.40
CA THR A 43 30.53 -17.77 -48.14
C THR A 43 31.42 -17.61 -46.91
N ASN A 44 31.62 -18.69 -46.12
CA ASN A 44 32.28 -18.67 -44.80
C ASN A 44 31.67 -17.64 -43.84
N GLN A 45 30.42 -17.25 -44.06
CA GLN A 45 29.68 -16.33 -43.21
C GLN A 45 28.68 -17.11 -42.36
N THR A 46 28.51 -16.64 -41.12
CA THR A 46 27.52 -17.20 -40.20
C THR A 46 26.24 -16.39 -40.32
N PHE A 47 25.14 -17.07 -40.62
CA PHE A 47 23.81 -16.46 -40.71
C PHE A 47 22.98 -16.81 -39.47
N ILE A 48 22.29 -15.82 -38.92
CA ILE A 48 21.25 -16.00 -37.90
C ILE A 48 19.92 -16.18 -38.61
N ILE A 49 19.17 -17.22 -38.24
CA ILE A 49 17.81 -17.46 -38.69
C ILE A 49 16.87 -16.82 -37.67
N LEU A 50 16.18 -15.76 -38.08
CA LEU A 50 15.16 -15.10 -37.26
C LEU A 50 13.89 -15.96 -37.17
N GLU A 51 13.05 -15.70 -36.17
CA GLU A 51 11.81 -16.47 -35.94
C GLU A 51 10.82 -16.39 -37.10
N ASN A 52 10.89 -15.32 -37.89
CA ASN A 52 10.10 -15.15 -39.12
C ASN A 52 10.65 -15.92 -40.33
N GLY A 53 11.75 -16.67 -40.18
CA GLY A 53 12.44 -17.41 -41.26
C GLY A 53 13.41 -16.57 -42.10
N SER A 54 13.52 -15.27 -41.85
CA SER A 54 14.50 -14.43 -42.54
C SER A 54 15.93 -14.68 -42.02
N LYS A 55 16.93 -14.45 -42.88
CA LYS A 55 18.34 -14.68 -42.57
C LYS A 55 19.05 -13.35 -42.41
N VAL A 56 19.77 -13.17 -41.31
CA VAL A 56 20.59 -11.98 -41.03
C VAL A 56 22.05 -12.39 -40.89
N VAL A 57 22.97 -11.62 -41.46
CA VAL A 57 24.41 -11.87 -41.35
C VAL A 57 24.87 -11.54 -39.93
N LEU A 58 25.59 -12.47 -39.29
CA LEU A 58 26.26 -12.23 -38.03
C LEU A 58 27.55 -11.41 -38.27
N PRO A 59 27.75 -10.27 -37.60
CA PRO A 59 29.01 -9.54 -37.69
C PRO A 59 30.19 -10.38 -37.17
N PRO A 60 31.35 -10.42 -37.84
CA PRO A 60 32.49 -11.23 -37.41
C PRO A 60 33.12 -10.75 -36.09
N ASN A 61 32.91 -9.48 -35.75
CA ASN A 61 33.41 -8.88 -34.50
C ASN A 61 32.62 -9.34 -33.26
N LEU A 62 31.50 -10.06 -33.46
CA LEU A 62 30.64 -10.52 -32.39
C LEU A 62 31.08 -11.91 -31.92
N HIS A 63 31.96 -11.96 -30.92
CA HIS A 63 32.45 -13.21 -30.34
C HIS A 63 31.68 -13.66 -29.10
N SER A 64 31.10 -12.73 -28.34
CA SER A 64 30.49 -13.01 -27.04
C SER A 64 29.16 -12.28 -26.87
N VAL A 65 28.29 -12.84 -26.03
CA VAL A 65 26.92 -12.38 -25.80
C VAL A 65 26.68 -12.23 -24.30
N PRO A 66 26.04 -11.15 -23.81
CA PRO A 66 25.27 -10.14 -24.54
C PRO A 66 26.13 -9.07 -25.24
N ALA A 67 25.68 -8.63 -26.41
CA ALA A 67 26.34 -7.58 -27.18
C ALA A 67 25.33 -6.60 -27.78
N LEU A 68 25.66 -5.32 -27.72
CA LEU A 68 24.88 -4.23 -28.30
C LEU A 68 25.67 -3.61 -29.46
N LEU A 69 25.04 -3.54 -30.63
CA LEU A 69 25.54 -2.83 -31.79
C LEU A 69 24.86 -1.46 -31.86
N LEU A 70 25.64 -0.42 -31.59
CA LEU A 70 25.21 0.97 -31.66
C LEU A 70 25.29 1.44 -33.11
N ILE A 71 24.15 1.50 -33.80
CA ILE A 71 24.11 1.93 -35.21
C ILE A 71 24.43 3.42 -35.31
N LYS A 72 23.95 4.22 -34.35
CA LYS A 72 24.17 5.66 -34.32
C LYS A 72 25.61 6.06 -34.01
N ASN A 73 26.38 5.20 -33.36
CA ASN A 73 27.73 5.49 -32.91
C ASN A 73 28.76 4.70 -33.74
N ASN A 74 28.76 4.91 -35.07
CA ASN A 74 29.73 4.32 -35.99
C ASN A 74 29.82 2.78 -35.92
N TYR A 75 28.69 2.09 -35.77
CA TYR A 75 28.63 0.63 -35.62
C TYR A 75 29.51 0.09 -34.48
N LYS A 76 29.66 0.87 -33.41
CA LYS A 76 30.41 0.44 -32.22
C LYS A 76 29.71 -0.74 -31.56
N LEU A 77 30.50 -1.78 -31.28
CA LEU A 77 30.06 -2.97 -30.56
C LEU A 77 30.41 -2.83 -29.07
N VAL A 78 29.40 -2.91 -28.21
CA VAL A 78 29.52 -2.83 -26.75
C VAL A 78 29.15 -4.17 -26.15
N LEU A 79 29.96 -4.67 -25.21
CA LEU A 79 29.83 -6.03 -24.67
C LEU A 79 29.45 -6.02 -23.19
N GLY A 80 28.69 -7.03 -22.78
CA GLY A 80 28.47 -7.35 -21.37
C GLY A 80 27.84 -6.21 -20.55
N ASP A 81 28.44 -5.92 -19.40
CA ASP A 81 27.93 -4.95 -18.43
C ASP A 81 28.04 -3.49 -18.89
N GLU A 82 28.88 -3.20 -19.89
CA GLU A 82 28.99 -1.85 -20.46
C GLU A 82 27.69 -1.40 -21.14
N ILE A 83 26.90 -2.37 -21.63
CA ILE A 83 25.57 -2.12 -22.20
C ILE A 83 24.67 -1.47 -21.14
N LEU A 84 24.68 -1.98 -19.91
CA LEU A 84 23.88 -1.41 -18.82
C LEU A 84 24.35 -0.02 -18.45
N LYS A 85 25.66 0.22 -18.43
CA LYS A 85 26.22 1.57 -18.17
C LYS A 85 25.77 2.59 -19.22
N HIS A 86 25.69 2.17 -20.49
CA HIS A 86 25.21 3.02 -21.58
C HIS A 86 23.73 3.41 -21.42
N PHE A 87 22.88 2.48 -20.95
CA PHE A 87 21.45 2.75 -20.75
C PHE A 87 21.10 3.36 -19.39
N HIS A 88 22.01 3.31 -18.41
CA HIS A 88 21.82 3.90 -17.09
C HIS A 88 21.34 5.37 -17.10
N PRO A 89 21.91 6.30 -17.90
CA PRO A 89 21.41 7.68 -17.93
C PRO A 89 19.98 7.78 -18.44
N LEU A 90 19.60 6.97 -19.43
CA LEU A 90 18.24 6.94 -19.97
C LEU A 90 17.24 6.38 -18.95
N LEU A 91 17.60 5.31 -18.26
CA LEU A 91 16.79 4.73 -17.19
C LEU A 91 16.59 5.72 -16.04
N LYS A 92 17.67 6.43 -15.65
CA LYS A 92 17.62 7.46 -14.62
C LYS A 92 16.68 8.60 -15.02
N GLN A 93 16.82 9.12 -16.23
CA GLN A 93 15.97 10.20 -16.73
C GLN A 93 14.49 9.80 -16.74
N GLN A 94 14.19 8.56 -17.14
CA GLN A 94 12.81 8.05 -17.14
C GLN A 94 12.25 7.91 -15.72
N SER A 95 13.07 7.44 -14.77
CA SER A 95 12.69 7.39 -13.36
C SER A 95 12.45 8.78 -12.78
N GLU A 96 13.31 9.75 -13.11
CA GLU A 96 13.20 11.15 -12.70
C GLU A 96 11.92 11.79 -13.26
N MET A 97 11.60 11.55 -14.54
CA MET A 97 10.34 12.00 -15.14
C MET A 97 9.11 11.39 -14.45
N ALA A 98 9.17 10.10 -14.09
CA ALA A 98 8.07 9.43 -13.39
C ALA A 98 7.82 10.02 -11.98
N VAL A 99 8.87 10.43 -11.28
CA VAL A 99 8.77 11.07 -9.95
C VAL A 99 8.67 12.60 -10.02
N ARG A 100 8.45 13.19 -11.20
CA ARG A 100 8.44 14.65 -11.41
C ARG A 100 9.66 15.36 -10.80
N PHE A 101 10.83 14.73 -10.91
CA PHE A 101 12.11 15.22 -10.35
C PHE A 101 12.14 15.38 -8.82
N ASN A 102 11.15 14.87 -8.07
CA ASN A 102 11.16 14.89 -6.60
C ASN A 102 12.07 13.83 -5.97
N GLY A 103 12.76 13.01 -6.77
CA GLY A 103 13.71 12.00 -6.30
C GLY A 103 13.09 10.76 -5.65
N GLU A 104 11.91 10.89 -5.04
CA GLU A 104 11.17 9.80 -4.39
C GLU A 104 9.71 9.75 -4.85
N PRO A 105 9.11 8.54 -4.95
CA PRO A 105 7.69 8.41 -5.21
C PRO A 105 6.90 9.07 -4.08
N GLN A 106 6.11 10.10 -4.42
CA GLN A 106 5.23 10.75 -3.45
C GLN A 106 4.20 9.73 -2.95
N GLY A 107 4.07 9.60 -1.63
CA GLY A 107 3.04 8.76 -1.04
C GLY A 107 1.65 9.21 -1.50
N TYR A 108 0.77 8.25 -1.77
CA TYR A 108 -0.64 8.56 -2.01
C TYR A 108 -1.25 9.09 -0.72
N HIS A 109 -1.66 10.35 -0.72
CA HIS A 109 -2.30 10.99 0.44
C HIS A 109 -3.80 10.69 0.41
N LEU A 110 -4.30 10.08 1.49
CA LEU A 110 -5.73 9.75 1.67
C LEU A 110 -6.52 10.85 2.38
N GLY A 111 -5.88 11.98 2.74
CA GLY A 111 -6.58 13.11 3.35
C GLY A 111 -7.41 13.87 2.32
N GLY A 112 -8.60 14.33 2.73
CA GLY A 112 -9.60 14.93 1.85
C GLY A 112 -9.05 16.13 1.06
N PHE A 113 -8.74 15.89 -0.21
CA PHE A 113 -8.38 16.95 -1.14
C PHE A 113 -9.64 17.65 -1.64
N SER A 114 -9.66 18.99 -1.59
CA SER A 114 -10.78 19.81 -2.06
C SER A 114 -10.99 19.80 -3.59
N SER A 115 -10.35 18.90 -4.34
CA SER A 115 -10.35 18.88 -5.79
C SER A 115 -10.29 17.48 -6.39
N GLY A 116 -11.40 16.75 -6.35
CA GLY A 116 -11.85 15.96 -7.50
C GLY A 116 -11.40 14.51 -7.67
N THR A 117 -10.67 13.90 -6.72
CA THR A 117 -10.33 12.45 -6.79
C THR A 117 -10.91 11.68 -5.61
N ASN A 118 -12.24 11.67 -5.48
CA ASN A 118 -12.97 10.82 -4.54
C ASN A 118 -13.66 9.69 -5.31
N ILE A 119 -12.95 8.58 -5.51
CA ILE A 119 -13.61 7.28 -5.68
C ILE A 119 -13.90 6.80 -4.26
N VAL A 120 -15.07 7.16 -3.73
CA VAL A 120 -15.60 6.64 -2.47
C VAL A 120 -16.55 5.50 -2.80
N SER A 121 -16.17 4.26 -2.45
CA SER A 121 -17.12 3.15 -2.43
C SER A 121 -18.08 3.38 -1.26
N GLU A 122 -19.33 3.71 -1.56
CA GLU A 122 -20.36 3.90 -0.53
C GLU A 122 -20.70 2.57 0.14
N GLN A 123 -20.56 2.50 1.48
CA GLN A 123 -21.11 1.40 2.28
C GLN A 123 -21.69 1.86 3.63
N TYR A 124 -22.14 3.11 3.74
CA TYR A 124 -22.71 3.62 4.99
C TYR A 124 -24.01 4.39 4.75
N THR A 125 -25.11 3.65 4.83
CA THR A 125 -26.47 4.18 4.98
C THR A 125 -26.63 4.76 6.38
N TYR A 126 -26.97 6.05 6.50
CA TYR A 126 -27.34 6.62 7.80
C TYR A 126 -28.62 5.94 8.36
N TYR A 127 -28.59 5.51 9.62
CA TYR A 127 -29.63 4.71 10.28
C TYR A 127 -31.01 5.39 10.45
N ASN A 128 -31.14 6.67 10.13
CA ASN A 128 -32.36 7.46 10.37
C ASN A 128 -33.25 7.65 9.13
N MET A 129 -33.07 6.86 8.07
CA MET A 129 -33.92 6.94 6.87
C MET A 129 -35.17 6.06 6.97
N THR A 130 -36.26 6.56 6.40
CA THR A 130 -37.49 5.77 6.23
C THR A 130 -37.28 4.73 5.11
N PRO A 131 -37.94 3.56 5.18
CA PRO A 131 -37.78 2.50 4.17
C PRO A 131 -38.08 2.95 2.73
N ASP A 132 -38.99 3.91 2.54
CA ASP A 132 -39.34 4.44 1.23
C ASP A 132 -38.22 5.26 0.59
N GLU A 133 -37.40 5.95 1.39
CA GLU A 133 -36.23 6.69 0.89
C GLU A 133 -35.03 5.78 0.58
N LEU A 134 -34.95 4.62 1.25
CA LEU A 134 -33.97 3.56 0.96
C LEU A 134 -34.34 2.71 -0.26
N SER A 135 -35.55 2.86 -0.78
CA SER A 135 -36.01 2.16 -1.98
C SER A 135 -35.29 2.66 -3.22
N ALA A 136 -35.17 1.81 -4.26
CA ALA A 136 -34.56 2.16 -5.55
C ALA A 136 -35.25 3.32 -6.29
N LYS A 137 -36.46 3.69 -5.86
CA LYS A 137 -37.23 4.86 -6.36
C LYS A 137 -37.01 6.13 -5.52
N GLY A 138 -36.30 6.02 -4.40
CA GLY A 138 -36.02 7.11 -3.47
C GLY A 138 -34.94 8.06 -3.99
N ARG A 139 -34.86 9.26 -3.42
CA ARG A 139 -33.89 10.30 -3.81
C ARG A 139 -32.55 10.19 -3.08
N GLY A 140 -32.18 8.98 -2.62
CA GLY A 140 -30.99 8.73 -1.80
C GLY A 140 -29.67 9.15 -2.44
N GLY A 141 -29.57 9.11 -3.78
CA GLY A 141 -28.35 9.47 -4.52
C GLY A 141 -28.04 10.97 -4.66
N ASN A 142 -28.92 11.86 -4.21
CA ASN A 142 -28.73 13.33 -4.31
C ASN A 142 -28.47 14.00 -2.95
N ARG A 143 -27.98 13.26 -1.95
CA ARG A 143 -27.71 13.84 -0.63
C ARG A 143 -26.38 14.59 -0.62
N GLN A 144 -26.40 15.79 -0.06
CA GLN A 144 -25.19 16.58 0.19
C GLN A 144 -24.29 15.81 1.17
N MET A 145 -23.02 15.60 0.82
CA MET A 145 -22.01 14.94 1.68
C MET A 145 -21.74 15.68 3.01
N TYR A 146 -22.25 16.91 3.14
CA TYR A 146 -21.99 17.78 4.27
C TYR A 146 -23.29 18.34 4.84
N ASN A 147 -23.43 18.27 6.16
CA ASN A 147 -24.47 18.97 6.89
C ASN A 147 -23.93 20.35 7.27
N TYR A 148 -24.26 21.38 6.50
CA TYR A 148 -23.90 22.76 6.85
C TYR A 148 -24.98 23.34 7.75
N VAL A 149 -24.61 23.72 8.96
CA VAL A 149 -25.44 24.50 9.88
C VAL A 149 -24.98 25.95 9.81
N SER A 150 -25.89 26.91 9.80
CA SER A 150 -25.53 28.33 9.76
C SER A 150 -24.76 28.71 11.03
N ALA A 151 -23.64 29.42 10.90
CA ALA A 151 -22.88 29.94 12.04
C ALA A 151 -23.66 30.96 12.90
N THR A 152 -24.85 31.36 12.46
CA THR A 152 -25.74 32.30 13.15
C THR A 152 -26.84 31.63 13.97
N GLU A 153 -27.00 30.30 13.88
CA GLU A 153 -27.97 29.55 14.68
C GLU A 153 -27.30 29.07 15.97
N ASP A 154 -27.17 30.00 16.92
CA ASP A 154 -26.80 29.70 18.29
C ASP A 154 -27.94 28.87 18.94
N LEU A 155 -27.62 27.62 19.29
CA LEU A 155 -28.46 26.64 19.99
C LEU A 155 -29.47 25.83 19.17
N SER A 156 -28.97 24.85 18.41
CA SER A 156 -29.68 23.57 18.28
C SER A 156 -29.59 22.81 19.62
N PHE A 157 -30.51 23.08 20.56
CA PHE A 157 -30.56 22.35 21.83
C PHE A 157 -30.94 20.89 21.56
N ILE A 158 -29.98 19.97 21.72
CA ILE A 158 -30.22 18.54 21.60
C ILE A 158 -31.15 18.15 22.76
N ASN A 159 -32.30 17.54 22.45
CA ASN A 159 -33.22 17.04 23.47
C ASN A 159 -32.59 15.84 24.17
N THR A 160 -31.77 16.07 25.18
CA THR A 160 -31.35 15.02 26.09
C THR A 160 -32.49 14.71 27.06
N PRO A 161 -32.72 13.43 27.40
CA PRO A 161 -33.66 13.09 28.46
C PRO A 161 -33.29 13.81 29.77
N PRO A 162 -34.26 14.13 30.64
CA PRO A 162 -34.00 14.85 31.87
C PRO A 162 -32.99 14.08 32.72
N ASP A 163 -31.96 14.78 33.19
CA ASP A 163 -30.87 14.22 33.97
C ASP A 163 -31.36 13.93 35.39
N ASN A 164 -32.12 12.84 35.54
CA ASN A 164 -32.77 12.46 36.80
C ASN A 164 -31.82 11.68 37.72
N TYR A 165 -30.52 11.86 37.52
CA TYR A 165 -29.47 11.18 38.29
C TYR A 165 -29.56 11.58 39.76
N ARG A 166 -29.93 10.62 40.61
CA ARG A 166 -29.81 10.73 42.05
C ARG A 166 -28.53 10.01 42.45
N PRO A 167 -27.49 10.71 42.94
CA PRO A 167 -26.29 10.06 43.41
C PRO A 167 -26.66 9.14 44.57
N ASP A 168 -26.20 7.89 44.50
CA ASP A 168 -26.44 6.84 45.49
C ASP A 168 -25.59 7.08 46.74
N LYS A 169 -25.73 8.27 47.33
CA LYS A 169 -25.12 8.60 48.61
C LYS A 169 -25.97 7.93 49.68
N LEU A 170 -25.30 7.16 50.55
CA LEU A 170 -25.87 6.62 51.78
C LEU A 170 -26.81 7.66 52.39
N SER A 171 -28.06 7.27 52.62
CA SER A 171 -29.15 8.14 53.08
C SER A 171 -28.65 9.14 54.13
N THR A 172 -29.01 10.41 53.99
CA THR A 172 -28.65 11.54 54.89
C THR A 172 -28.85 11.23 56.39
N ASN A 173 -29.63 10.21 56.72
CA ASN A 173 -29.92 9.74 58.08
C ASN A 173 -28.83 8.87 58.72
N VAL A 174 -27.77 8.47 57.99
CA VAL A 174 -26.65 7.72 58.58
C VAL A 174 -25.53 8.70 58.92
N THR A 175 -25.69 9.40 60.05
CA THR A 175 -24.60 10.18 60.67
C THR A 175 -23.60 9.24 61.34
N ILE A 176 -22.36 9.71 61.48
CA ILE A 176 -21.27 8.96 62.13
C ILE A 176 -21.67 8.55 63.56
N ASP A 177 -22.42 9.39 64.25
CA ASP A 177 -22.93 9.13 65.60
C ASP A 177 -23.89 7.93 65.67
N ASN A 178 -24.79 7.80 64.69
CA ASN A 178 -25.71 6.65 64.60
C ASN A 178 -24.94 5.34 64.38
N LEU A 179 -23.84 5.37 63.61
CA LEU A 179 -22.98 4.20 63.39
C LEU A 179 -22.17 3.85 64.64
N GLN A 180 -21.71 4.85 65.40
CA GLN A 180 -21.01 4.62 66.66
C GLN A 180 -21.91 4.01 67.72
N GLN A 181 -23.15 4.49 67.86
CA GLN A 181 -24.14 3.91 68.77
C GLN A 181 -24.45 2.46 68.42
N LYS A 182 -24.71 2.16 67.14
CA LYS A 182 -24.92 0.77 66.69
C LYS A 182 -23.75 -0.15 67.03
N ARG A 183 -22.50 0.29 66.84
CA ARG A 183 -21.32 -0.50 67.24
C ARG A 183 -21.26 -0.75 68.74
N LEU A 184 -21.58 0.26 69.55
CA LEU A 184 -21.58 0.11 71.01
C LEU A 184 -22.65 -0.88 71.49
N ASP A 185 -23.83 -0.88 70.85
CA ASP A 185 -24.91 -1.81 71.14
C ASP A 185 -24.56 -3.25 70.70
N GLU A 186 -23.93 -3.43 69.54
CA GLU A 186 -23.43 -4.73 69.05
C GLU A 186 -22.32 -5.30 69.94
N ILE A 187 -21.36 -4.48 70.38
CA ILE A 187 -20.26 -4.91 71.26
C ILE A 187 -20.79 -5.39 72.62
N LYS A 188 -21.84 -4.76 73.15
CA LYS A 188 -22.50 -5.22 74.39
C LYS A 188 -23.18 -6.58 74.23
N GLN A 189 -23.70 -6.92 73.05
CA GLN A 189 -24.27 -8.25 72.80
C GLN A 189 -23.19 -9.35 72.68
N VAL A 190 -22.01 -9.03 72.14
CA VAL A 190 -20.93 -10.01 71.94
C VAL A 190 -20.13 -10.29 73.24
N GLY A 191 -20.09 -9.33 74.17
CA GLY A 191 -19.37 -9.47 75.46
C GLY A 191 -19.96 -10.45 76.48
N GLY A 192 -21.05 -11.16 76.16
CA GLY A 192 -21.74 -12.08 77.05
C GLY A 192 -21.46 -13.58 76.83
N GLN A 193 -20.65 -13.97 75.85
CA GLN A 193 -20.35 -15.37 75.57
C GLN A 193 -18.85 -15.68 75.69
N SER A 194 -18.44 -16.04 76.91
CA SER A 194 -17.17 -16.70 77.19
C SER A 194 -17.22 -18.15 76.65
N HIS A 195 -16.43 -18.45 75.62
CA HIS A 195 -16.09 -19.83 75.22
C HIS A 195 -14.67 -20.20 75.70
N PRO A 196 -14.42 -21.48 76.06
CA PRO A 196 -13.35 -21.89 76.97
C PRO A 196 -11.97 -22.03 76.30
N VAL A 197 -10.91 -21.84 77.09
CA VAL A 197 -9.50 -22.02 76.71
C VAL A 197 -9.05 -23.47 76.96
N LEU A 198 -8.32 -24.04 75.99
CA LEU A 198 -7.88 -25.43 75.93
C LEU A 198 -6.46 -25.62 76.56
N GLY A 199 -6.39 -26.32 77.71
CA GLY A 199 -5.38 -27.35 78.07
C GLY A 199 -3.94 -27.00 78.51
N GLN A 200 -3.56 -27.36 79.74
CA GLN A 200 -2.24 -27.92 80.08
C GLN A 200 -2.33 -28.78 81.37
N GLY A 201 -1.69 -29.97 81.36
CA GLY A 201 -2.06 -31.10 82.20
C GLY A 201 -1.18 -31.43 83.41
N ILE A 202 -1.57 -32.53 84.05
CA ILE A 202 -0.81 -33.47 84.89
C ILE A 202 -1.31 -34.87 84.50
#